data_AF-A0A4Z2GRI8-F1
#
_entry.id   AF-A0A4Z2GRI8-F1
#
_cell.length_a   1.000
_cell.length_b   1.000
_cell.length_c   1.000
_cell.angle_alpha   90.00
_cell.angle_beta   90.00
_cell.angle_gamma   90.00
#
_symmetry.space_group_name_H-M   'P 1'
#
loop_
_entity.id
_entity.type
_entity.pdbx_description
1 polymer ?
#
loop_
_entity_poly.entity_id
_entity_poly.type
_entity_poly.pdbx_seq_one_letter_code
_entity_poly.pdbx_strand_id
1 'polypeptide(L)'
;MGVKGLQHFMDSCCPAACVTVSLRDMARHDVTQRLQGCASTANATSPTLVVDGMACLRSWYSCKDWVCGGQWREYMDVLRGWVEAFTSAGIRLVFFFDGVVEEKKRQVWVKRRRRVNGEISKVFRHMKACGEQPGRELFCLPSGLATFTCFALRSLGQEVFCSVREADYEIASYARQHGCMGILGQDSDFIIYDSAPYLSVAKLRMDSLTTVMYDRHGLCRAIGLTVAQLPLLACLLGNDVVSEEKMQHIRNEAMAAYRTNHHTTHSGAPPGQKVLAVSHLVSSLWGREEQENELIPQSLVVSAPHRELLKSGVCSYLLSGHHTDISAQPFAFEKHVSPEIFKACREKHVATEGFMVYSVVCQGVIECSNTLEDEEDAELLPQAVVYKPCRQRIYGLLLLHGRDDEQPSLDLLWFGIGPEVSTLRVMSFLSIFDCQEFCDLYGDVEDALLAALCLVTYIVLQVASTISCFSDSVDDKKASSSSPMI
;
A
#
# COMPACT_ATOMS: atom_id res chain seq x y z
N MET A 1 5.61 -3.38 10.42
CA MET A 1 4.25 -2.85 10.24
C MET A 1 3.29 -3.74 11.03
N GLY A 2 1.99 -3.46 11.03
CA GLY A 2 0.98 -4.17 11.84
C GLY A 2 1.10 -4.04 13.35
N VAL A 3 0.94 -5.18 14.05
CA VAL A 3 0.94 -5.27 15.52
C VAL A 3 2.18 -4.63 16.17
N LYS A 4 1.94 -3.68 17.07
CA LYS A 4 3.00 -2.90 17.71
C LYS A 4 3.96 -3.77 18.52
N GLY A 5 5.23 -3.75 18.10
CA GLY A 5 6.34 -4.41 18.79
C GLY A 5 6.44 -5.92 18.55
N LEU A 6 5.45 -6.55 17.90
CA LEU A 6 5.42 -8.00 17.70
C LEU A 6 6.53 -8.49 16.77
N GLN A 7 6.74 -7.82 15.65
CA GLN A 7 7.84 -8.15 14.71
C GLN A 7 9.21 -8.15 15.42
N HIS A 8 9.51 -7.06 16.14
CA HIS A 8 10.76 -6.93 16.89
C HIS A 8 10.91 -8.00 17.98
N PHE A 9 9.81 -8.32 18.68
CA PHE A 9 9.77 -9.40 19.66
C PHE A 9 10.12 -10.76 19.05
N MET A 10 9.50 -11.11 17.92
CA MET A 10 9.82 -12.36 17.21
C MET A 10 11.29 -12.42 16.80
N ASP A 11 11.81 -11.33 16.24
CA ASP A 11 13.17 -11.25 15.73
C ASP A 11 14.25 -11.30 16.83
N SER A 12 13.98 -10.72 17.99
CA SER A 12 15.00 -10.44 19.00
C SER A 12 14.83 -11.21 20.31
N CYS A 13 13.61 -11.69 20.59
CA CYS A 13 13.24 -12.26 21.88
C CYS A 13 12.65 -13.67 21.78
N CYS A 14 12.17 -14.09 20.60
CA CYS A 14 11.52 -15.39 20.42
C CYS A 14 12.10 -16.17 19.22
N PRO A 15 13.34 -16.70 19.34
CA PRO A 15 13.97 -17.49 18.28
C PRO A 15 13.14 -18.70 17.85
N ALA A 16 12.37 -19.29 18.77
CA ALA A 16 11.48 -20.43 18.51
C ALA A 16 10.34 -20.11 17.52
N ALA A 17 10.03 -18.82 17.30
CA ALA A 17 9.06 -18.38 16.31
C ALA A 17 9.72 -18.09 14.95
N CYS A 18 11.05 -18.16 14.81
CA CYS A 18 11.76 -17.85 13.58
C CYS A 18 12.41 -19.11 13.01
N VAL A 19 11.92 -19.59 11.86
CA VAL A 19 12.45 -20.77 11.19
C VAL A 19 13.06 -20.35 9.86
N THR A 20 14.33 -20.68 9.63
CA THR A 20 14.94 -20.47 8.31
C THR A 20 14.44 -21.54 7.36
N VAL A 21 13.89 -21.14 6.22
CA VAL A 21 13.28 -22.03 5.23
C VAL A 21 13.86 -21.77 3.84
N SER A 22 13.90 -22.83 3.04
CA SER A 22 14.18 -22.79 1.60
C SER A 22 12.86 -22.78 0.84
N LEU A 23 12.61 -21.72 0.08
CA LEU A 23 11.37 -21.59 -0.69
C LEU A 23 11.28 -22.67 -1.79
N ARG A 24 12.42 -23.14 -2.30
CA ARG A 24 12.50 -24.27 -3.23
C ARG A 24 11.97 -25.56 -2.60
N ASP A 25 12.37 -25.82 -1.35
CA ASP A 25 11.96 -27.04 -0.67
C ASP A 25 10.51 -26.97 -0.20
N MET A 26 10.05 -25.79 0.22
CA MET A 26 8.64 -25.54 0.48
C MET A 26 7.79 -25.80 -0.78
N ALA A 27 8.22 -25.32 -1.95
CA ALA A 27 7.50 -25.52 -3.20
C ALA A 27 7.41 -27.01 -3.58
N ARG A 28 8.53 -27.75 -3.47
CA ARG A 28 8.56 -29.21 -3.69
C ARG A 28 7.62 -29.96 -2.74
N HIS A 29 7.61 -29.56 -1.46
CA HIS A 29 6.75 -30.17 -0.46
C HIS A 29 5.27 -29.90 -0.75
N ASP A 30 4.92 -28.67 -1.13
CA ASP A 30 3.55 -28.29 -1.52
C ASP A 30 3.06 -29.11 -2.73
N VAL A 31 3.88 -29.28 -3.77
CA VAL A 31 3.56 -30.17 -4.90
C VAL A 31 3.33 -31.60 -4.42
N THR A 32 4.21 -32.13 -3.56
CA THR A 32 4.12 -33.50 -3.07
C THR A 32 2.85 -33.74 -2.25
N GLN A 33 2.49 -32.81 -1.36
CA GLN A 33 1.25 -32.89 -0.58
C GLN A 33 0.00 -32.87 -1.47
N ARG A 34 -0.03 -31.97 -2.48
CA ARG A 34 -1.16 -31.90 -3.43
C ARG A 34 -1.33 -33.19 -4.23
N LEU A 35 -0.23 -33.81 -4.66
CA LEU A 35 -0.25 -35.07 -5.40
C LEU A 35 -0.74 -36.25 -4.54
N GLN A 36 -0.44 -36.25 -3.24
CA GLN A 36 -0.91 -37.28 -2.31
C GLN A 36 -2.39 -37.11 -1.94
N GLY A 37 -2.93 -35.89 -2.01
CA GLY A 37 -4.33 -35.58 -1.68
C GLY A 37 -5.33 -35.66 -2.85
N CYS A 38 -4.89 -35.78 -4.10
CA CYS A 38 -5.77 -35.71 -5.29
C CYS A 38 -5.58 -36.94 -6.21
N ALA A 39 -6.64 -37.72 -6.44
CA ALA A 39 -6.65 -38.86 -7.36
C ALA A 39 -6.70 -38.47 -8.86
N SER A 40 -6.70 -37.16 -9.18
CA SER A 40 -6.73 -36.63 -10.55
C SER A 40 -5.57 -35.67 -10.78
N THR A 41 -4.66 -36.05 -11.69
CA THR A 41 -3.47 -35.30 -12.09
C THR A 41 -3.75 -34.05 -12.94
N ALA A 42 -5.02 -33.76 -13.25
CA ALA A 42 -5.38 -32.77 -14.28
C ALA A 42 -5.34 -31.30 -13.82
N ASN A 43 -5.35 -31.01 -12.51
CA ASN A 43 -5.49 -29.64 -11.98
C ASN A 43 -4.51 -29.27 -10.85
N ALA A 44 -3.32 -29.88 -10.77
CA ALA A 44 -2.32 -29.47 -9.79
C ALA A 44 -1.76 -28.08 -10.17
N THR A 45 -2.32 -27.03 -9.58
CA THR A 45 -1.82 -25.66 -9.72
C THR A 45 -0.42 -25.54 -9.10
N SER A 46 0.47 -24.81 -9.78
CA SER A 46 1.84 -24.59 -9.31
C SER A 46 1.87 -23.97 -7.90
N PRO A 47 2.86 -24.32 -7.06
CA PRO A 47 3.05 -23.71 -5.74
C PRO A 47 3.03 -22.19 -5.85
N THR A 48 2.07 -21.56 -5.17
CA THR A 48 1.82 -20.13 -5.31
C THR A 48 2.27 -19.39 -4.07
N LEU A 49 3.11 -18.38 -4.25
CA LEU A 49 3.55 -17.45 -3.23
C LEU A 49 2.85 -16.10 -3.46
N VAL A 50 2.11 -15.63 -2.45
CA VAL A 50 1.50 -14.29 -2.47
C VAL A 50 2.51 -13.30 -1.91
N VAL A 51 2.70 -12.17 -2.57
CA VAL A 51 3.74 -11.19 -2.25
C VAL A 51 3.09 -9.85 -1.92
N ASP A 52 3.42 -9.30 -0.75
CA ASP A 52 3.20 -7.89 -0.42
C ASP A 52 4.21 -7.05 -1.23
N GLY A 53 3.73 -6.44 -2.32
CA GLY A 53 4.54 -5.64 -3.22
C GLY A 53 5.08 -4.38 -2.55
N MET A 54 4.32 -3.78 -1.63
CA MET A 54 4.73 -2.58 -0.90
C MET A 54 5.92 -2.85 0.01
N ALA A 55 5.98 -4.04 0.64
CA ALA A 55 7.12 -4.46 1.45
C ALA A 55 8.42 -4.65 0.65
N CYS A 56 8.33 -4.89 -0.67
CA CYS A 56 9.47 -5.18 -1.53
C CYS A 56 10.11 -3.95 -2.18
N LEU A 57 9.39 -2.83 -2.31
CA LEU A 57 9.87 -1.66 -3.06
C LEU A 57 11.25 -1.16 -2.63
N ARG A 58 11.51 -1.13 -1.32
CA ARG A 58 12.77 -0.63 -0.76
C ARG A 58 13.96 -1.55 -1.03
N SER A 59 13.75 -2.86 -1.13
CA SER A 59 14.83 -3.81 -1.48
C SER A 59 15.07 -3.89 -2.98
N TRP A 60 14.02 -3.75 -3.79
CA TRP A 60 14.14 -3.72 -5.25
C TRP A 60 14.81 -2.43 -5.76
N TYR A 61 14.53 -1.27 -5.14
CA TYR A 61 15.13 -0.01 -5.58
C TYR A 61 16.56 0.17 -5.07
N SER A 62 17.50 -0.44 -5.80
CA SER A 62 18.93 -0.44 -5.48
C SER A 62 19.75 0.60 -6.25
N CYS A 63 19.12 1.41 -7.10
CA CYS A 63 19.77 2.39 -7.97
C CYS A 63 20.67 3.38 -7.19
N LYS A 64 21.82 3.71 -7.77
CA LYS A 64 22.82 4.58 -7.14
C LYS A 64 22.37 6.03 -7.13
N ASP A 65 21.91 6.56 -8.26
CA ASP A 65 21.52 7.98 -8.42
C ASP A 65 20.03 8.20 -8.11
N TRP A 66 19.60 7.74 -6.93
CA TRP A 66 18.19 7.65 -6.56
C TRP A 66 17.48 8.99 -6.43
N VAL A 67 18.20 10.09 -6.14
CA VAL A 67 17.59 11.43 -6.02
C VAL A 67 17.00 11.90 -7.35
N CYS A 68 17.72 11.73 -8.45
CA CYS A 68 17.22 12.13 -9.76
C CYS A 68 16.03 11.28 -10.22
N GLY A 69 15.86 10.09 -9.62
CA GLY A 69 14.88 9.10 -10.04
C GLY A 69 15.10 8.66 -11.49
N GLY A 70 14.14 7.94 -12.05
CA GLY A 70 14.14 7.65 -13.49
C GLY A 70 15.04 6.49 -13.95
N GLN A 71 15.72 5.79 -13.04
CA GLN A 71 16.49 4.56 -13.35
C GLN A 71 15.56 3.35 -13.55
N TRP A 72 14.55 3.51 -14.40
CA TRP A 72 13.51 2.52 -14.64
C TRP A 72 14.07 1.26 -15.31
N ARG A 73 15.11 1.39 -16.15
CA ARG A 73 15.74 0.25 -16.83
C ARG A 73 16.45 -0.66 -15.82
N GLU A 74 17.29 -0.09 -14.96
CA GLU A 74 17.99 -0.81 -13.91
C GLU A 74 17.00 -1.44 -12.94
N TYR A 75 15.94 -0.72 -12.60
CA TYR A 75 14.87 -1.24 -11.76
C TYR A 75 14.14 -2.42 -12.42
N MET A 76 13.85 -2.34 -13.73
CA MET A 76 13.26 -3.43 -14.52
C MET A 76 14.17 -4.68 -14.53
N ASP A 77 15.48 -4.50 -14.64
CA ASP A 77 16.43 -5.62 -14.62
C ASP A 77 16.45 -6.31 -13.25
N VAL A 78 16.35 -5.54 -12.15
CA VAL A 78 16.20 -6.09 -10.80
C VAL A 78 14.91 -6.90 -10.67
N LEU A 79 13.77 -6.36 -11.12
CA LEU A 79 12.48 -7.05 -11.08
C LEU A 79 12.49 -8.33 -11.92
N ARG A 80 13.07 -8.28 -13.13
CA ARG A 80 13.21 -9.43 -14.02
C ARG A 80 14.01 -10.55 -13.34
N GLY A 81 15.21 -10.25 -12.84
CA GLY A 81 16.03 -11.24 -12.16
C GLY A 81 15.35 -11.82 -10.90
N TRP A 82 14.58 -10.98 -10.20
CA TRP A 82 13.78 -11.43 -9.06
C TRP A 82 12.70 -12.42 -9.49
N VAL A 83 11.86 -12.07 -10.47
CA VAL A 83 10.81 -12.95 -11.03
C VAL A 83 11.39 -14.25 -11.59
N GLU A 84 12.49 -14.17 -12.35
CA GLU A 84 13.16 -15.33 -12.94
C GLU A 84 13.66 -16.31 -11.87
N ALA A 85 14.18 -15.81 -10.74
CA ALA A 85 14.67 -16.67 -9.67
C ALA A 85 13.55 -17.56 -9.09
N PHE A 86 12.36 -16.99 -8.82
CA PHE A 86 11.22 -17.72 -8.29
C PHE A 86 10.55 -18.62 -9.32
N THR A 87 10.34 -18.12 -10.54
CA THR A 87 9.71 -18.90 -11.61
C THR A 87 10.58 -20.10 -12.03
N SER A 88 11.92 -19.95 -12.06
CA SER A 88 12.86 -21.05 -12.27
C SER A 88 12.85 -22.08 -11.15
N ALA A 89 12.41 -21.70 -9.95
CA ALA A 89 12.17 -22.61 -8.83
C ALA A 89 10.78 -23.29 -8.88
N GLY A 90 9.99 -23.04 -9.93
CA GLY A 90 8.63 -23.56 -10.08
C GLY A 90 7.60 -22.86 -9.19
N ILE A 91 7.90 -21.66 -8.70
CA ILE A 91 7.03 -20.89 -7.81
C ILE A 91 6.26 -19.87 -8.65
N ARG A 92 4.93 -19.95 -8.62
CA ARG A 92 4.04 -18.92 -9.16
C ARG A 92 3.96 -17.75 -8.19
N LEU A 93 4.10 -16.53 -8.69
CA LEU A 93 4.03 -15.30 -7.89
C LEU A 93 2.71 -14.58 -8.14
N VAL A 94 2.11 -14.09 -7.05
CA VAL A 94 0.93 -13.21 -7.10
C VAL A 94 1.20 -12.00 -6.23
N PHE A 95 1.21 -10.81 -6.81
CA PHE A 95 1.54 -9.58 -6.11
C PHE A 95 0.29 -8.80 -5.72
N PHE A 96 0.31 -8.18 -4.54
CA PHE A 96 -0.68 -7.22 -4.10
C PHE A 96 -0.02 -5.88 -3.75
N PHE A 97 -0.67 -4.78 -4.13
CA PHE A 97 -0.28 -3.42 -3.80
C PHE A 97 -1.44 -2.67 -3.14
N ASP A 98 -1.10 -1.71 -2.27
CA ASP A 98 -2.07 -0.82 -1.64
C ASP A 98 -2.81 -0.02 -2.72
N GLY A 99 -4.15 -0.16 -2.78
CA GLY A 99 -4.96 0.56 -3.75
C GLY A 99 -5.84 1.67 -3.18
N VAL A 100 -6.32 1.53 -1.95
CA VAL A 100 -7.19 2.52 -1.32
C VAL A 100 -6.76 2.84 0.10
N VAL A 101 -7.04 4.07 0.55
CA VAL A 101 -6.86 4.47 1.95
C VAL A 101 -8.23 4.53 2.61
N GLU A 102 -8.52 3.59 3.51
CA GLU A 102 -9.77 3.63 4.25
C GLU A 102 -9.89 4.90 5.11
N GLU A 103 -11.09 5.47 5.18
CA GLU A 103 -11.35 6.75 5.87
C GLU A 103 -10.87 6.72 7.33
N LYS A 104 -11.07 5.59 8.02
CA LYS A 104 -10.62 5.36 9.39
C LYS A 104 -9.10 5.49 9.57
N LYS A 105 -8.31 5.26 8.50
CA LYS A 105 -6.85 5.34 8.49
C LYS A 105 -6.31 6.64 7.92
N ARG A 106 -7.16 7.51 7.36
CA ARG A 106 -6.75 8.74 6.67
C ARG A 106 -5.83 9.64 7.52
N GLN A 107 -6.13 9.81 8.80
CA GLN A 107 -5.29 10.61 9.71
C GLN A 107 -3.89 10.00 9.91
N VAL A 108 -3.80 8.67 10.02
CA VAL A 108 -2.52 7.96 10.14
C VAL A 108 -1.73 8.08 8.83
N TRP A 109 -2.41 7.94 7.69
CA TRP A 109 -1.80 8.15 6.37
C TRP A 109 -1.23 9.56 6.23
N VAL A 110 -2.00 10.62 6.56
CA VAL A 110 -1.54 12.02 6.51
C VAL A 110 -0.32 12.22 7.42
N LYS A 111 -0.34 11.70 8.65
CA LYS A 111 0.78 11.79 9.58
C LYS A 111 2.05 11.13 9.01
N ARG A 112 1.92 9.97 8.35
CA ARG A 112 3.05 9.29 7.68
C ARG A 112 3.59 10.13 6.52
N ARG A 113 2.71 10.71 5.68
CA ARG A 113 3.12 11.55 4.55
C ARG A 113 3.85 12.81 4.99
N ARG A 114 3.36 13.51 6.02
CA ARG A 114 4.07 14.68 6.59
C ARG A 114 5.44 14.33 7.15
N ARG A 115 5.57 13.17 7.80
CA ARG A 115 6.88 12.68 8.25
C ARG A 115 7.83 12.47 7.07
N VAL A 116 7.35 11.85 5.99
CA VAL A 116 8.16 11.65 4.77
C VAL A 116 8.58 13.00 4.17
N ASN A 117 7.70 14.00 4.09
CA ASN A 117 8.10 15.35 3.65
C ASN A 117 9.24 15.90 4.51
N GLY A 118 9.17 15.75 5.84
CA GLY A 118 10.25 16.17 6.73
C GLY A 118 11.59 15.44 6.50
N GLU A 119 11.57 14.18 6.03
CA GLU A 119 12.78 13.48 5.60
C GLU A 119 13.28 14.01 4.24
N ILE A 120 12.37 14.30 3.31
CA ILE A 120 12.69 14.89 2.00
C ILE A 120 13.34 16.27 2.17
N SER A 121 12.83 17.12 3.07
CA SER A 121 13.48 18.41 3.39
C SER A 121 14.90 18.24 3.93
N LYS A 122 15.23 17.10 4.58
CA LYS A 122 16.62 16.82 4.99
C LYS A 122 17.50 16.45 3.80
N VAL A 123 16.96 15.72 2.81
CA VAL A 123 17.65 15.41 1.55
C VAL A 123 18.05 16.70 0.84
N PHE A 124 17.12 17.62 0.62
CA PHE A 124 17.41 18.89 -0.05
C PHE A 124 18.40 19.76 0.72
N ARG A 125 18.26 19.88 2.06
CA ARG A 125 19.25 20.59 2.88
C ARG A 125 20.65 19.99 2.79
N HIS A 126 20.77 18.66 2.74
CA HIS A 126 22.06 18.00 2.55
C HIS A 126 22.66 18.34 1.18
N MET A 127 21.88 18.25 0.10
CA MET A 127 22.36 18.57 -1.25
C MET A 127 22.79 20.04 -1.37
N LYS A 128 22.03 20.98 -0.81
CA LYS A 128 22.40 22.40 -0.78
C LYS A 128 23.70 22.65 0.00
N ALA A 129 23.91 21.93 1.10
CA ALA A 129 25.08 22.11 1.96
C ALA A 129 26.34 21.41 1.44
N CYS A 130 26.19 20.24 0.83
CA CYS A 130 27.30 19.36 0.46
C CYS A 130 27.55 19.29 -1.05
N GLY A 131 26.58 19.67 -1.89
CA GLY A 131 26.67 19.56 -3.35
C GLY A 131 26.54 18.13 -3.90
N GLU A 132 26.21 17.16 -3.04
CA GLU A 132 26.16 15.74 -3.37
C GLU A 132 24.87 15.09 -2.84
N GLN A 133 24.48 13.95 -3.45
CA GLN A 133 23.36 13.13 -2.98
C GLN A 133 23.69 12.50 -1.60
N PRO A 134 22.72 12.44 -0.66
CA PRO A 134 22.96 11.79 0.63
C PRO A 134 23.04 10.26 0.55
N GLY A 135 23.56 9.64 1.61
CA GLY A 135 23.69 8.19 1.73
C GLY A 135 22.37 7.46 1.97
N ARG A 136 22.48 6.16 2.26
CA ARG A 136 21.30 5.28 2.48
C ARG A 136 20.48 5.64 3.72
N GLU A 137 21.05 6.38 4.66
CA GLU A 137 20.41 6.85 5.89
C GLU A 137 19.29 7.87 5.63
N LEU A 138 19.39 8.67 4.57
CA LEU A 138 18.34 9.61 4.12
C LEU A 138 17.60 9.11 2.87
N PHE A 139 17.80 7.85 2.48
CA PHE A 139 17.17 7.28 1.29
C PHE A 139 15.63 7.32 1.36
N CYS A 140 15.03 7.87 0.31
CA CYS A 140 13.61 7.83 0.02
C CYS A 140 13.34 7.11 -1.31
N LEU A 141 12.12 6.57 -1.44
CA LEU A 141 11.69 5.96 -2.70
C LEU A 141 11.30 7.06 -3.69
N PRO A 142 11.63 6.93 -4.99
CA PRO A 142 11.13 7.83 -6.01
C PRO A 142 9.60 7.87 -6.05
N SER A 143 9.06 9.03 -6.41
CA SER A 143 7.62 9.17 -6.59
C SER A 143 7.12 8.26 -7.71
N GLY A 144 5.93 7.70 -7.55
CA GLY A 144 5.32 6.81 -8.56
C GLY A 144 5.94 5.41 -8.66
N LEU A 145 6.97 5.07 -7.87
CA LEU A 145 7.63 3.76 -7.95
C LEU A 145 6.65 2.59 -7.77
N ALA A 146 5.74 2.65 -6.79
CA ALA A 146 4.75 1.60 -6.57
C ALA A 146 3.86 1.38 -7.80
N THR A 147 3.34 2.46 -8.38
CA THR A 147 2.54 2.44 -9.60
C THR A 147 3.31 1.85 -10.78
N PHE A 148 4.56 2.30 -10.99
CA PHE A 148 5.42 1.75 -12.04
C PHE A 148 5.67 0.25 -11.84
N THR A 149 5.88 -0.18 -10.60
CA THR A 149 6.17 -1.58 -10.25
C THR A 149 5.01 -2.50 -10.65
N CYS A 150 3.76 -2.06 -10.48
CA CYS A 150 2.60 -2.82 -10.94
C CYS A 150 2.66 -3.08 -12.46
N PHE A 151 2.89 -2.03 -13.26
CA PHE A 151 3.01 -2.15 -14.72
C PHE A 151 4.20 -3.00 -15.12
N ALA A 152 5.35 -2.81 -14.46
CA ALA A 152 6.58 -3.56 -14.68
C ALA A 152 6.37 -5.07 -14.47
N LEU A 153 5.83 -5.46 -13.33
CA LEU A 153 5.57 -6.86 -13.00
C LEU A 153 4.56 -7.51 -13.97
N ARG A 154 3.52 -6.77 -14.38
CA ARG A 154 2.59 -7.25 -15.42
C ARG A 154 3.25 -7.44 -16.77
N SER A 155 4.15 -6.53 -17.17
CA SER A 155 4.93 -6.67 -18.40
C SER A 155 5.87 -7.89 -18.36
N LEU A 156 6.24 -8.34 -17.16
CA LEU A 156 6.98 -9.58 -16.90
C LEU A 156 6.06 -10.81 -16.75
N GLY A 157 4.78 -10.70 -17.12
CA GLY A 157 3.81 -11.79 -17.10
C GLY A 157 3.32 -12.20 -15.71
N GLN A 158 3.52 -11.36 -14.70
CA GLN A 158 3.09 -11.65 -13.33
C GLN A 158 1.66 -11.17 -13.07
N GLU A 159 0.97 -11.88 -12.18
CA GLU A 159 -0.34 -11.46 -11.67
C GLU A 159 -0.16 -10.41 -10.59
N VAL A 160 -0.80 -9.26 -10.77
CA VAL A 160 -0.68 -8.11 -9.89
C VAL A 160 -2.07 -7.58 -9.59
N PHE A 161 -2.38 -7.42 -8.31
CA PHE A 161 -3.64 -6.92 -7.81
C PHE A 161 -3.46 -5.62 -7.03
N CYS A 162 -4.37 -4.67 -7.23
CA CYS A 162 -4.52 -3.47 -6.41
C CYS A 162 -5.64 -3.69 -5.40
N SER A 163 -5.39 -3.43 -4.12
CA SER A 163 -6.39 -3.67 -3.08
C SER A 163 -7.56 -2.67 -3.17
N VAL A 164 -8.77 -3.14 -2.83
CA VAL A 164 -10.00 -2.33 -2.71
C VAL A 164 -10.42 -2.11 -1.26
N ARG A 165 -9.71 -2.74 -0.32
CA ARG A 165 -9.71 -2.53 1.14
C ARG A 165 -8.28 -2.68 1.66
N GLU A 166 -8.10 -2.94 2.94
CA GLU A 166 -6.78 -3.25 3.50
C GLU A 166 -6.06 -4.40 2.75
N ALA A 167 -4.85 -4.12 2.29
CA ALA A 167 -4.08 -5.04 1.46
C ALA A 167 -3.64 -6.29 2.24
N ASP A 168 -3.27 -6.15 3.51
CA ASP A 168 -2.89 -7.29 4.37
C ASP A 168 -4.04 -8.30 4.51
N TYR A 169 -5.27 -7.82 4.67
CA TYR A 169 -6.47 -8.65 4.68
C TYR A 169 -6.65 -9.35 3.33
N GLU A 170 -6.56 -8.63 2.20
CA GLU A 170 -6.75 -9.22 0.87
C GLU A 170 -5.69 -10.27 0.54
N ILE A 171 -4.43 -10.00 0.88
CA ILE A 171 -3.31 -10.94 0.76
C ILE A 171 -3.58 -12.21 1.56
N ALA A 172 -3.94 -12.05 2.85
CA ALA A 172 -4.22 -13.18 3.72
C ALA A 172 -5.48 -13.96 3.27
N SER A 173 -6.50 -13.26 2.79
CA SER A 173 -7.72 -13.87 2.24
C SER A 173 -7.41 -14.67 0.97
N TYR A 174 -6.70 -14.09 0.01
CA TYR A 174 -6.29 -14.74 -1.24
C TYR A 174 -5.44 -15.97 -0.95
N ALA A 175 -4.43 -15.83 -0.08
CA ALA A 175 -3.53 -16.91 0.29
C ALA A 175 -4.27 -18.11 0.89
N ARG A 176 -5.28 -17.86 1.74
CA ARG A 176 -6.12 -18.92 2.31
C ARG A 176 -7.02 -19.57 1.26
N GLN A 177 -7.71 -18.76 0.46
CA GLN A 177 -8.67 -19.24 -0.55
C GLN A 177 -8.01 -20.10 -1.63
N HIS A 178 -6.77 -19.77 -2.01
CA HIS A 178 -6.03 -20.46 -3.07
C HIS A 178 -5.04 -21.52 -2.53
N GLY A 179 -5.04 -21.75 -1.20
CA GLY A 179 -4.11 -22.68 -0.56
C GLY A 179 -2.65 -22.37 -0.91
N CYS A 180 -2.25 -21.10 -0.81
CA CYS A 180 -0.89 -20.67 -1.19
C CYS A 180 0.16 -21.26 -0.24
N MET A 181 1.37 -21.51 -0.76
CA MET A 181 2.47 -22.07 0.04
C MET A 181 3.02 -21.08 1.08
N GLY A 182 2.73 -19.79 0.94
CA GLY A 182 3.14 -18.75 1.87
C GLY A 182 2.73 -17.34 1.44
N ILE A 183 2.88 -16.40 2.36
CA ILE A 183 2.79 -14.96 2.17
C ILE A 183 4.18 -14.37 2.40
N LEU A 184 4.76 -13.75 1.38
CA LEU A 184 6.03 -13.05 1.47
C LEU A 184 5.75 -11.55 1.73
N GLY A 185 6.07 -11.08 2.93
CA GLY A 185 5.82 -9.69 3.33
C GLY A 185 6.70 -9.22 4.49
N GLN A 186 6.38 -8.06 5.06
CA GLN A 186 7.07 -7.53 6.24
C GLN A 186 6.10 -6.85 7.24
N ASP A 187 4.91 -7.44 7.34
CA ASP A 187 3.86 -7.04 8.27
C ASP A 187 3.56 -8.16 9.28
N SER A 188 3.60 -7.83 10.57
CA SER A 188 3.30 -8.80 11.62
C SER A 188 1.83 -9.19 11.71
N ASP A 189 0.91 -8.49 11.04
CA ASP A 189 -0.49 -8.90 10.96
C ASP A 189 -0.65 -10.27 10.27
N PHE A 190 0.25 -10.63 9.35
CA PHE A 190 0.25 -11.93 8.66
C PHE A 190 0.38 -13.14 9.59
N ILE A 191 1.00 -13.00 10.76
CA ILE A 191 1.07 -14.11 11.73
C ILE A 191 -0.21 -14.29 12.55
N ILE A 192 -1.06 -13.26 12.59
CA ILE A 192 -2.32 -13.26 13.34
C ILE A 192 -3.42 -13.91 12.49
N TYR A 193 -3.44 -13.63 11.18
CA TYR A 193 -4.40 -14.23 10.26
C TYR A 193 -4.29 -15.76 10.23
N ASP A 194 -5.43 -16.43 10.16
CA ASP A 194 -5.49 -17.87 9.87
C ASP A 194 -5.45 -18.14 8.38
N SER A 195 -4.25 -18.02 7.82
CA SER A 195 -3.96 -18.08 6.38
C SER A 195 -2.74 -18.98 6.08
N ALA A 196 -1.91 -18.61 5.10
CA ALA A 196 -0.68 -19.29 4.73
C ALA A 196 0.52 -18.84 5.61
N PRO A 197 1.64 -19.60 5.61
CA PRO A 197 2.83 -19.24 6.37
C PRO A 197 3.35 -17.83 6.05
N TYR A 198 3.67 -17.04 7.09
CA TYR A 198 4.26 -15.72 6.95
C TYR A 198 5.78 -15.80 6.77
N LEU A 199 6.28 -15.27 5.65
CA LEU A 199 7.67 -15.29 5.21
C LEU A 199 8.21 -13.85 5.11
N SER A 200 9.44 -13.62 5.59
CA SER A 200 10.05 -12.30 5.62
C SER A 200 10.61 -11.87 4.26
N VAL A 201 10.18 -10.72 3.74
CA VAL A 201 10.90 -10.06 2.63
C VAL A 201 12.25 -9.54 3.09
N ALA A 202 12.34 -8.95 4.29
CA ALA A 202 13.56 -8.30 4.76
C ALA A 202 14.73 -9.27 4.98
N LYS A 203 14.43 -10.56 5.24
CA LYS A 203 15.43 -11.62 5.43
C LYS A 203 15.57 -12.55 4.22
N LEU A 204 14.94 -12.21 3.09
CA LEU A 204 15.03 -12.99 1.87
C LEU A 204 16.44 -12.88 1.27
N ARG A 205 17.06 -14.03 1.03
CA ARG A 205 18.31 -14.17 0.28
C ARG A 205 18.01 -14.75 -1.09
N MET A 206 18.30 -13.98 -2.13
CA MET A 206 17.94 -14.30 -3.52
C MET A 206 18.81 -15.42 -4.13
N ASP A 207 20.08 -15.48 -3.75
CA ASP A 207 21.04 -16.49 -4.20
C ASP A 207 20.62 -17.92 -3.82
N SER A 208 20.10 -18.10 -2.60
CA SER A 208 19.66 -19.40 -2.10
C SER A 208 18.14 -19.57 -2.08
N LEU A 209 17.36 -18.52 -2.39
CA LEU A 209 15.91 -18.45 -2.15
C LEU A 209 15.52 -18.93 -0.74
N THR A 210 16.28 -18.49 0.25
CA THR A 210 15.99 -18.77 1.66
C THR A 210 15.49 -17.53 2.37
N THR A 211 14.57 -17.69 3.31
CA THR A 211 14.12 -16.61 4.17
C THR A 211 13.77 -17.14 5.57
N VAL A 212 13.30 -16.27 6.45
CA VAL A 212 12.69 -16.64 7.73
C VAL A 212 11.19 -16.74 7.56
N MET A 213 10.65 -17.90 7.91
CA MET A 213 9.24 -18.14 8.20
C MET A 213 8.97 -17.84 9.68
N TYR A 214 7.94 -17.07 9.96
CA TYR A 214 7.47 -16.86 11.32
C TYR A 214 6.46 -17.95 11.70
N ASP A 215 6.86 -18.88 12.57
CA ASP A 215 6.02 -19.99 13.04
C ASP A 215 5.00 -19.48 14.06
N ARG A 216 3.75 -19.37 13.63
CA ARG A 216 2.60 -18.99 14.47
C ARG A 216 2.44 -19.88 15.69
N HIS A 217 2.62 -21.20 15.54
CA HIS A 217 2.50 -22.13 16.66
C HIS A 217 3.70 -22.03 17.59
N GLY A 218 4.89 -21.80 17.04
CA GLY A 218 6.11 -21.48 17.79
C GLY A 218 5.96 -20.23 18.64
N LEU A 219 5.38 -19.17 18.07
CA LEU A 219 5.02 -17.95 18.79
C LEU A 219 4.06 -18.26 19.94
N CYS A 220 2.92 -18.92 19.66
CA CYS A 220 1.91 -19.31 20.64
C CYS A 220 2.51 -20.09 21.82
N ARG A 221 3.35 -21.11 21.54
CA ARG A 221 4.05 -21.88 22.59
C ARG A 221 4.96 -21.01 23.44
N ALA A 222 5.68 -20.08 22.83
CA ALA A 222 6.63 -19.22 23.54
C ALA A 222 5.94 -18.18 24.44
N ILE A 223 4.76 -17.69 24.06
CA ILE A 223 4.01 -16.67 24.81
C ILE A 223 2.87 -17.26 25.66
N GLY A 224 2.68 -18.58 25.64
CA GLY A 224 1.67 -19.27 26.44
C GLY A 224 0.23 -19.02 25.99
N LEU A 225 0.00 -18.84 24.70
CA LEU A 225 -1.33 -18.56 24.13
C LEU A 225 -1.74 -19.62 23.10
N THR A 226 -3.05 -19.72 22.85
CA THR A 226 -3.59 -20.44 21.70
C THR A 226 -3.68 -19.53 20.47
N VAL A 227 -3.83 -20.11 19.27
CA VAL A 227 -3.98 -19.34 18.03
C VAL A 227 -5.22 -18.44 18.08
N ALA A 228 -6.32 -18.92 18.67
CA ALA A 228 -7.57 -18.16 18.80
C ALA A 228 -7.42 -16.89 19.66
N GLN A 229 -6.40 -16.82 20.52
CA GLN A 229 -6.13 -15.67 21.39
C GLN A 229 -5.25 -14.60 20.73
N LEU A 230 -4.59 -14.89 19.60
CA LEU A 230 -3.70 -13.95 18.92
C LEU A 230 -4.40 -12.66 18.45
N PRO A 231 -5.63 -12.67 17.92
CA PRO A 231 -6.33 -11.44 17.56
C PRO A 231 -6.54 -10.48 18.76
N LEU A 232 -6.85 -11.00 19.96
CA LEU A 232 -6.99 -10.16 21.14
C LEU A 232 -5.64 -9.61 21.58
N LEU A 233 -4.58 -10.43 21.57
CA LEU A 233 -3.22 -9.97 21.81
C LEU A 233 -2.84 -8.82 20.88
N ALA A 234 -3.11 -8.96 19.58
CA ALA A 234 -2.85 -7.94 18.58
C ALA A 234 -3.56 -6.61 18.91
N CYS A 235 -4.84 -6.68 19.29
CA CYS A 235 -5.61 -5.49 19.69
C CYS A 235 -5.05 -4.80 20.94
N LEU A 236 -4.65 -5.55 21.96
CA LEU A 236 -4.14 -4.98 23.21
C LEU A 236 -2.74 -4.37 23.06
N LEU A 237 -1.89 -4.99 22.24
CA LEU A 237 -0.59 -4.42 21.86
C LEU A 237 -0.75 -3.15 21.03
N GLY A 238 -1.78 -3.13 20.19
CA GLY A 238 -2.10 -2.06 19.27
C GLY A 238 -1.92 -2.54 17.85
N ASN A 239 -2.95 -2.34 17.03
CA ASN A 239 -2.96 -2.62 15.62
C ASN A 239 -3.63 -1.47 14.86
N ASP A 240 -4.00 -1.72 13.62
CA ASP A 240 -4.55 -0.71 12.73
C ASP A 240 -6.03 -0.35 13.00
N VAL A 241 -6.74 -1.15 13.80
CA VAL A 241 -8.12 -0.87 14.25
C VAL A 241 -8.11 -0.29 15.68
N VAL A 242 -7.33 -0.89 16.56
CA VAL A 242 -7.20 -0.53 17.98
C VAL A 242 -5.85 0.14 18.20
N SER A 243 -5.85 1.46 18.29
CA SER A 243 -4.59 2.21 18.43
C SER A 243 -3.88 1.92 19.76
N GLU A 244 -2.55 2.06 19.75
CA GLU A 244 -1.73 1.86 20.95
C GLU A 244 -2.26 2.74 22.09
N GLU A 245 -2.49 4.03 21.85
CA GLU A 245 -2.89 5.00 22.88
C GLU A 245 -4.15 4.59 23.64
N LYS A 246 -5.15 4.03 22.95
CA LYS A 246 -6.43 3.62 23.56
C LYS A 246 -6.28 2.47 24.55
N MET A 247 -5.32 1.57 24.34
CA MET A 247 -5.05 0.42 25.20
C MET A 247 -3.90 0.65 26.19
N GLN A 248 -3.44 1.90 26.34
CA GLN A 248 -2.28 2.24 27.20
C GLN A 248 -2.50 1.87 28.67
N HIS A 249 -3.69 2.12 29.21
CA HIS A 249 -4.01 1.79 30.61
C HIS A 249 -3.90 0.28 30.87
N ILE A 250 -4.53 -0.54 30.02
CA ILE A 250 -4.47 -2.02 30.12
C ILE A 250 -3.04 -2.52 30.02
N ARG A 251 -2.25 -1.99 29.08
CA ARG A 251 -0.84 -2.40 28.95
C ARG A 251 0.00 -1.99 30.17
N ASN A 252 -0.27 -0.81 30.75
CA ASN A 252 0.42 -0.38 31.96
C ASN A 252 0.10 -1.31 33.14
N GLU A 253 -1.17 -1.70 33.30
CA GLU A 253 -1.61 -2.65 34.31
C GLU A 253 -0.99 -4.04 34.11
N ALA A 254 -1.02 -4.55 32.88
CA ALA A 254 -0.38 -5.82 32.52
C ALA A 254 1.13 -5.80 32.84
N MET A 255 1.81 -4.72 32.49
CA MET A 255 3.24 -4.53 32.78
C MET A 255 3.52 -4.44 34.28
N ALA A 256 2.67 -3.75 35.05
CA ALA A 256 2.80 -3.65 36.49
C ALA A 256 2.65 -5.03 37.15
N ALA A 257 1.60 -5.78 36.80
CA ALA A 257 1.37 -7.14 37.29
C ALA A 257 2.52 -8.08 36.90
N TYR A 258 3.00 -8.00 35.65
CA TYR A 258 4.10 -8.81 35.17
C TYR A 258 5.40 -8.57 35.95
N ARG A 259 5.73 -7.30 36.23
CA ARG A 259 6.92 -6.92 37.02
C ARG A 259 6.84 -7.36 38.47
N THR A 260 5.66 -7.34 39.07
CA THR A 260 5.46 -7.85 40.45
C THR A 260 5.73 -9.35 40.52
N ASN A 261 5.31 -10.10 39.50
CA ASN A 261 5.47 -11.56 39.46
C ASN A 261 6.86 -12.02 38.98
N HIS A 262 7.62 -11.14 38.30
CA HIS A 262 8.94 -11.45 37.75
C HIS A 262 9.97 -10.46 38.30
N HIS A 263 10.47 -10.72 39.51
CA HIS A 263 11.56 -9.94 40.11
C HIS A 263 12.81 -9.98 39.24
N THR A 264 13.06 -8.94 38.44
CA THR A 264 14.33 -8.79 37.71
C THR A 264 15.33 -8.02 38.55
N THR A 265 16.44 -8.67 38.91
CA THR A 265 17.59 -8.13 39.66
C THR A 265 18.53 -7.26 38.83
N HIS A 266 18.23 -7.01 37.54
CA HIS A 266 19.10 -6.24 36.65
C HIS A 266 18.45 -4.94 36.15
N SER A 267 19.27 -3.88 36.16
CA SER A 267 18.94 -2.55 35.66
C SER A 267 18.81 -2.58 34.14
N GLY A 268 17.56 -2.63 33.68
CA GLY A 268 17.16 -2.61 32.27
C GLY A 268 15.97 -3.52 32.03
N ALA A 269 14.85 -3.00 31.52
CA ALA A 269 13.73 -3.83 31.11
C ALA A 269 14.16 -4.71 29.93
N PRO A 270 14.19 -6.06 30.05
CA PRO A 270 14.52 -6.92 28.92
C PRO A 270 13.70 -6.59 27.67
N PRO A 271 14.30 -6.67 26.47
CA PRO A 271 13.58 -6.45 25.23
C PRO A 271 12.39 -7.43 25.17
N GLY A 272 11.24 -6.94 24.69
CA GLY A 272 10.05 -7.78 24.53
C GLY A 272 9.10 -7.90 25.73
N GLN A 273 9.42 -7.32 26.91
CA GLN A 273 8.56 -7.39 28.10
C GLN A 273 7.10 -7.02 27.84
N LYS A 274 6.84 -6.00 27.01
CA LYS A 274 5.48 -5.56 26.67
C LYS A 274 4.65 -6.70 26.07
N VAL A 275 5.21 -7.46 25.14
CA VAL A 275 4.52 -8.59 24.49
C VAL A 275 4.26 -9.70 25.50
N LEU A 276 5.24 -10.04 26.33
CA LEU A 276 5.09 -11.08 27.36
C LEU A 276 4.05 -10.71 28.42
N ALA A 277 4.07 -9.46 28.92
CA ALA A 277 3.13 -8.98 29.91
C ALA A 277 1.69 -9.01 29.40
N VAL A 278 1.46 -8.53 28.18
CA VAL A 278 0.13 -8.56 27.57
C VAL A 278 -0.29 -10.01 27.28
N SER A 279 0.64 -10.87 26.85
CA SER A 279 0.34 -12.30 26.65
C SER A 279 -0.08 -12.98 27.94
N HIS A 280 0.59 -12.69 29.06
CA HIS A 280 0.22 -13.20 30.37
C HIS A 280 -1.16 -12.69 30.83
N LEU A 281 -1.48 -11.43 30.55
CA LEU A 281 -2.82 -10.91 30.78
C LEU A 281 -3.84 -11.70 29.95
N VAL A 282 -3.66 -11.79 28.64
CA VAL A 282 -4.55 -12.52 27.71
C VAL A 282 -4.74 -13.97 28.19
N SER A 283 -3.67 -14.68 28.54
CA SER A 283 -3.76 -16.06 29.04
C SER A 283 -4.58 -16.17 30.33
N SER A 284 -4.59 -15.14 31.18
CA SER A 284 -5.35 -15.15 32.44
C SER A 284 -6.84 -14.83 32.27
N LEU A 285 -7.24 -14.32 31.10
CA LEU A 285 -8.63 -13.89 30.86
C LEU A 285 -9.58 -15.05 30.59
N TRP A 286 -9.12 -16.15 29.97
CA TRP A 286 -9.98 -17.30 29.69
C TRP A 286 -9.96 -18.27 30.87
N GLY A 287 -11.11 -18.41 31.54
CA GLY A 287 -11.31 -19.42 32.58
C GLY A 287 -11.39 -20.84 32.01
N ARG A 288 -11.23 -21.87 32.85
CA ARG A 288 -11.37 -23.29 32.44
C ARG A 288 -12.77 -23.66 31.93
N GLU A 289 -13.78 -22.81 32.14
CA GLU A 289 -15.20 -23.06 31.85
C GLU A 289 -15.85 -21.99 30.96
N GLU A 290 -15.13 -20.96 30.52
CA GLU A 290 -15.69 -19.97 29.60
C GLU A 290 -15.80 -20.58 28.19
N GLN A 291 -17.01 -20.52 27.62
CA GLN A 291 -17.26 -20.96 26.24
C GLN A 291 -16.32 -20.22 25.29
N GLU A 292 -15.52 -20.97 24.54
CA GLU A 292 -14.59 -20.49 23.49
C GLU A 292 -15.26 -19.67 22.36
N ASN A 293 -16.57 -19.38 22.46
CA ASN A 293 -17.35 -18.66 21.45
C ASN A 293 -17.43 -17.13 21.66
N GLU A 294 -17.06 -16.58 22.82
CA GLU A 294 -17.02 -15.12 22.98
C GLU A 294 -15.69 -14.52 22.47
N LEU A 295 -15.79 -13.57 21.53
CA LEU A 295 -14.61 -12.91 20.94
C LEU A 295 -13.78 -12.12 21.95
N ILE A 296 -14.42 -11.55 22.99
CA ILE A 296 -13.77 -10.77 24.05
C ILE A 296 -14.24 -11.29 25.41
N PRO A 297 -13.35 -11.86 26.25
CA PRO A 297 -13.71 -12.39 27.57
C PRO A 297 -14.44 -11.39 28.45
N GLN A 298 -15.37 -11.87 29.28
CA GLN A 298 -16.09 -11.03 30.25
C GLN A 298 -15.17 -10.56 31.38
N SER A 299 -14.18 -11.38 31.73
CA SER A 299 -13.12 -11.07 32.71
C SER A 299 -12.30 -9.82 32.37
N LEU A 300 -12.25 -9.41 31.09
CA LEU A 300 -11.58 -8.18 30.67
C LEU A 300 -12.45 -6.96 30.98
N VAL A 301 -12.20 -6.32 32.11
CA VAL A 301 -12.95 -5.13 32.54
C VAL A 301 -12.53 -3.91 31.72
N VAL A 302 -13.38 -3.54 30.76
CA VAL A 302 -13.20 -2.35 29.90
C VAL A 302 -14.54 -1.64 29.72
N SER A 303 -14.50 -0.35 29.40
CA SER A 303 -15.70 0.42 29.07
C SER A 303 -16.40 -0.15 27.83
N ALA A 304 -17.73 0.03 27.72
CA ALA A 304 -18.50 -0.47 26.57
C ALA A 304 -17.93 0.00 25.21
N PRO A 305 -17.51 1.27 25.01
CA PRO A 305 -16.88 1.70 23.76
C PRO A 305 -15.57 0.97 23.46
N HIS A 306 -14.73 0.69 24.46
CA HIS A 306 -13.50 -0.07 24.28
C HIS A 306 -13.79 -1.54 23.97
N ARG A 307 -14.83 -2.14 24.58
CA ARG A 307 -15.25 -3.51 24.28
C ARG A 307 -15.67 -3.66 22.82
N GLU A 308 -16.48 -2.74 22.30
CA GLU A 308 -16.88 -2.77 20.88
C GLU A 308 -15.71 -2.52 19.94
N LEU A 309 -14.79 -1.62 20.31
CA LEU A 309 -13.56 -1.41 19.54
C LEU A 309 -12.69 -2.67 19.49
N LEU A 310 -12.52 -3.37 20.61
CA LEU A 310 -11.79 -4.63 20.66
C LEU A 310 -12.47 -5.72 19.83
N LYS A 311 -13.80 -5.84 19.90
CA LYS A 311 -14.56 -6.76 19.03
C LYS A 311 -14.29 -6.48 17.55
N SER A 312 -14.34 -5.21 17.14
CA SER A 312 -14.03 -4.79 15.77
C SER A 312 -12.61 -5.17 15.36
N GLY A 313 -11.62 -4.94 16.23
CA GLY A 313 -10.23 -5.30 15.98
C GLY A 313 -9.95 -6.80 15.96
N VAL A 314 -10.68 -7.60 16.73
CA VAL A 314 -10.62 -9.07 16.65
C VAL A 314 -11.25 -9.54 15.33
N CYS A 315 -12.42 -9.00 14.99
CA CYS A 315 -13.13 -9.32 13.75
C CYS A 315 -12.34 -8.95 12.49
N SER A 316 -11.45 -7.96 12.53
CA SER A 316 -10.63 -7.61 11.35
C SER A 316 -9.65 -8.70 10.95
N TYR A 317 -9.30 -9.63 11.83
CA TYR A 317 -8.44 -10.78 11.50
C TYR A 317 -9.25 -12.02 11.04
N LEU A 318 -10.58 -11.97 11.08
CA LEU A 318 -11.41 -13.08 10.63
C LEU A 318 -11.53 -13.06 9.11
N LEU A 319 -10.93 -14.07 8.48
CA LEU A 319 -11.03 -14.29 7.04
C LEU A 319 -12.36 -15.01 6.74
N SER A 320 -13.43 -14.25 6.53
CA SER A 320 -14.71 -14.77 6.06
C SER A 320 -14.52 -15.29 4.63
N GLY A 321 -14.88 -16.55 4.35
CA GLY A 321 -14.79 -17.12 2.99
C GLY A 321 -15.78 -16.50 1.99
N HIS A 322 -16.65 -15.60 2.44
CA HIS A 322 -17.58 -14.87 1.60
C HIS A 322 -16.91 -13.55 1.21
N HIS A 323 -16.72 -13.33 -0.09
CA HIS A 323 -16.57 -11.98 -0.60
C HIS A 323 -17.83 -11.22 -0.16
N THR A 324 -17.74 -10.42 0.90
CA THR A 324 -18.76 -9.41 1.13
C THR A 324 -18.70 -8.53 -0.09
N ASP A 325 -19.65 -8.73 -1.00
CA ASP A 325 -19.85 -7.90 -2.16
C ASP A 325 -19.93 -6.46 -1.66
N ILE A 326 -18.87 -5.68 -1.95
CA ILE A 326 -18.81 -4.24 -1.66
C ILE A 326 -19.91 -3.50 -2.46
N SER A 327 -20.64 -4.21 -3.33
CA SER A 327 -21.90 -3.80 -3.97
C SER A 327 -22.91 -3.12 -3.03
N ALA A 328 -22.80 -3.25 -1.71
CA ALA A 328 -23.71 -2.66 -0.74
C ALA A 328 -23.24 -1.33 -0.09
N GLN A 329 -22.03 -0.84 -0.36
CA GLN A 329 -21.58 0.46 0.18
C GLN A 329 -21.90 1.61 -0.79
N PRO A 330 -22.59 2.67 -0.34
CA PRO A 330 -22.78 3.88 -1.14
C PRO A 330 -21.42 4.45 -1.52
N PHE A 331 -21.20 4.74 -2.80
CA PHE A 331 -19.98 5.38 -3.27
C PHE A 331 -20.18 6.89 -3.48
N ALA A 332 -19.09 7.66 -3.35
CA ALA A 332 -19.13 9.12 -3.29
C ALA A 332 -19.89 9.78 -4.46
N PHE A 333 -19.82 9.17 -5.64
CA PHE A 333 -20.42 9.70 -6.86
C PHE A 333 -21.44 8.77 -7.52
N GLU A 334 -22.19 8.00 -6.73
CA GLU A 334 -23.27 7.10 -7.20
C GLU A 334 -24.33 7.80 -8.08
N LYS A 335 -24.53 9.10 -7.90
CA LYS A 335 -25.47 9.89 -8.71
C LYS A 335 -24.93 10.28 -10.10
N HIS A 336 -23.62 10.14 -10.32
CA HIS A 336 -22.93 10.61 -11.52
C HIS A 336 -22.36 9.47 -12.37
N VAL A 337 -22.29 8.25 -11.83
CA VAL A 337 -21.62 7.12 -12.46
C VAL A 337 -22.54 5.90 -12.44
N SER A 338 -22.78 5.29 -13.60
CA SER A 338 -23.60 4.08 -13.71
C SER A 338 -22.97 2.88 -12.97
N PRO A 339 -23.76 1.91 -12.51
CA PRO A 339 -23.25 0.67 -11.91
C PRO A 339 -22.26 -0.07 -12.82
N GLU A 340 -22.46 -0.02 -14.13
CA GLU A 340 -21.60 -0.65 -15.14
C GLU A 340 -20.22 0.03 -15.19
N ILE A 341 -20.18 1.37 -15.20
CA ILE A 341 -18.93 2.13 -15.13
C ILE A 341 -18.23 1.87 -13.80
N PHE A 342 -18.98 1.87 -12.68
CA PHE A 342 -18.42 1.59 -11.36
C PHE A 342 -17.74 0.20 -11.31
N LYS A 343 -18.42 -0.80 -11.85
CA LYS A 343 -17.88 -2.16 -11.97
C LYS A 343 -16.60 -2.17 -12.82
N ALA A 344 -16.61 -1.52 -13.98
CA ALA A 344 -15.43 -1.40 -14.84
C ALA A 344 -14.26 -0.66 -14.17
N CYS A 345 -14.54 0.42 -13.41
CA CYS A 345 -13.54 1.12 -12.60
C CYS A 345 -12.88 0.16 -11.61
N ARG A 346 -13.69 -0.62 -10.90
CA ARG A 346 -13.22 -1.57 -9.90
C ARG A 346 -12.38 -2.68 -10.52
N GLU A 347 -12.84 -3.26 -11.62
CA GLU A 347 -12.10 -4.31 -12.35
C GLU A 347 -10.74 -3.80 -12.84
N LYS A 348 -10.71 -2.62 -13.46
CA LYS A 348 -9.46 -1.98 -13.90
C LYS A 348 -8.55 -1.61 -12.74
N HIS A 349 -9.09 -1.13 -11.63
CA HIS A 349 -8.32 -0.83 -10.42
C HIS A 349 -7.67 -2.10 -9.89
N VAL A 350 -8.46 -3.15 -9.63
CA VAL A 350 -7.97 -4.44 -9.14
C VAL A 350 -6.92 -5.01 -10.10
N ALA A 351 -7.12 -4.92 -11.41
CA ALA A 351 -6.16 -5.38 -12.42
C ALA A 351 -4.93 -4.46 -12.58
N THR A 352 -4.83 -3.36 -11.83
CA THR A 352 -3.79 -2.32 -11.96
C THR A 352 -3.72 -1.65 -13.35
N GLU A 353 -4.84 -1.60 -14.06
CA GLU A 353 -5.00 -0.93 -15.37
C GLU A 353 -5.41 0.54 -15.25
N GLY A 354 -5.80 0.97 -14.04
CA GLY A 354 -6.14 2.35 -13.76
C GLY A 354 -6.34 2.57 -12.27
N PHE A 355 -5.33 3.10 -11.57
CA PHE A 355 -5.35 3.22 -10.12
C PHE A 355 -6.11 4.44 -9.59
N MET A 356 -6.34 5.47 -10.42
CA MET A 356 -6.92 6.73 -9.93
C MET A 356 -8.45 6.77 -10.01
N VAL A 357 -9.04 6.21 -11.05
CA VAL A 357 -10.47 6.45 -11.35
C VAL A 357 -11.38 5.81 -10.32
N TYR A 358 -11.05 4.60 -9.86
CA TYR A 358 -11.82 3.91 -8.81
C TYR A 358 -11.84 4.73 -7.52
N SER A 359 -10.69 5.21 -7.03
CA SER A 359 -10.64 6.04 -5.81
C SER A 359 -11.45 7.33 -5.94
N VAL A 360 -11.45 7.97 -7.13
CA VAL A 360 -12.29 9.15 -7.38
C VAL A 360 -13.76 8.79 -7.28
N VAL A 361 -14.22 7.77 -8.00
CA VAL A 361 -15.64 7.39 -8.04
C VAL A 361 -16.12 6.87 -6.66
N CYS A 362 -15.29 6.07 -5.98
CA CYS A 362 -15.61 5.47 -4.69
C CYS A 362 -15.54 6.45 -3.53
N GLN A 363 -14.46 7.22 -3.44
CA GLN A 363 -14.10 8.00 -2.25
C GLN A 363 -14.12 9.51 -2.47
N GLY A 364 -14.23 9.97 -3.72
CA GLY A 364 -14.22 11.38 -4.05
C GLY A 364 -12.83 12.03 -4.00
N VAL A 365 -11.77 11.23 -3.92
CA VAL A 365 -10.40 11.71 -3.71
C VAL A 365 -9.39 10.95 -4.56
N ILE A 366 -8.24 11.58 -4.79
CA ILE A 366 -7.04 10.94 -5.33
C ILE A 366 -5.95 11.04 -4.27
N GLU A 367 -5.35 9.90 -3.91
CA GLU A 367 -4.15 9.85 -3.11
C GLU A 367 -2.90 9.96 -3.99
N CYS A 368 -2.19 11.07 -3.87
CA CYS A 368 -0.87 11.22 -4.48
C CYS A 368 0.22 10.67 -3.54
N SER A 369 1.28 10.11 -4.13
CA SER A 369 2.51 9.79 -3.39
C SER A 369 3.19 11.07 -2.90
N ASN A 370 4.08 10.94 -1.90
CA ASN A 370 5.02 12.02 -1.62
C ASN A 370 5.85 12.33 -2.88
N THR A 371 6.17 13.59 -3.07
CA THR A 371 6.96 14.09 -4.19
C THR A 371 8.34 14.44 -3.66
N LEU A 372 9.38 14.20 -4.46
CA LEU A 372 10.74 14.60 -4.10
C LEU A 372 10.94 16.06 -4.50
N GLU A 373 10.27 16.96 -3.77
CA GLU A 373 10.25 18.39 -4.04
C GLU A 373 10.83 19.16 -2.85
N ASP A 374 11.51 20.27 -3.18
CA ASP A 374 12.06 21.16 -2.19
C ASP A 374 11.00 22.18 -1.78
N GLU A 375 10.39 22.00 -0.61
CA GLU A 375 9.37 22.93 -0.09
C GLU A 375 9.93 24.34 0.19
N GLU A 376 11.26 24.50 0.26
CA GLU A 376 11.92 25.80 0.45
C GLU A 376 12.25 26.49 -0.89
N ASP A 377 12.12 25.79 -2.02
CA ASP A 377 12.33 26.36 -3.35
C ASP A 377 11.05 27.06 -3.83
N ALA A 378 11.15 28.37 -4.04
CA ALA A 378 10.06 29.20 -4.52
C ALA A 378 10.09 29.43 -6.04
N GLU A 379 11.13 28.96 -6.75
CA GLU A 379 11.28 29.13 -8.19
C GLU A 379 10.41 28.14 -8.98
N LEU A 380 10.19 26.95 -8.42
CA LEU A 380 9.40 25.89 -9.04
C LEU A 380 8.04 25.74 -8.38
N LEU A 381 7.00 25.57 -9.20
CA LEU A 381 5.69 25.21 -8.69
C LEU A 381 5.70 23.76 -8.19
N PRO A 382 5.07 23.47 -7.03
CA PRO A 382 4.84 22.10 -6.60
C PRO A 382 4.00 21.33 -7.61
N GLN A 383 4.25 20.03 -7.76
CA GLN A 383 3.55 19.09 -8.63
C GLN A 383 2.03 19.17 -8.39
N ALA A 384 1.62 19.30 -7.14
CA ALA A 384 0.21 19.43 -6.78
C ALA A 384 -0.45 20.64 -7.48
N VAL A 385 0.27 21.74 -7.66
CA VAL A 385 -0.21 22.93 -8.38
C VAL A 385 -0.10 22.74 -9.88
N VAL A 386 1.06 22.29 -10.38
CA VAL A 386 1.32 22.07 -11.82
C VAL A 386 0.24 21.20 -12.45
N TYR A 387 -0.17 20.11 -11.79
CA TYR A 387 -1.18 19.18 -12.34
C TYR A 387 -2.62 19.49 -11.91
N LYS A 388 -2.87 20.59 -11.21
CA LYS A 388 -4.23 20.96 -10.79
C LYS A 388 -5.20 21.14 -11.97
N PRO A 389 -4.86 21.85 -13.06
CA PRO A 389 -5.72 21.96 -14.24
C PRO A 389 -6.05 20.59 -14.87
N CYS A 390 -5.06 19.72 -15.07
CA CYS A 390 -5.32 18.36 -15.58
C CYS A 390 -6.32 17.60 -14.70
N ARG A 391 -6.15 17.63 -13.37
CA ARG A 391 -7.09 16.97 -12.45
C ARG A 391 -8.50 17.57 -12.52
N GLN A 392 -8.62 18.89 -12.65
CA GLN A 392 -9.92 19.54 -12.83
C GLN A 392 -10.62 19.09 -14.11
N ARG A 393 -9.89 18.95 -15.21
CA ARG A 393 -10.43 18.45 -16.49
C ARG A 393 -10.82 16.97 -16.40
N ILE A 394 -10.01 16.14 -15.73
CA ILE A 394 -10.35 14.74 -15.46
C ILE A 394 -11.62 14.64 -14.61
N TYR A 395 -11.77 15.45 -13.55
CA TYR A 395 -12.99 15.49 -12.76
C TYR A 395 -14.19 16.04 -13.55
N GLY A 396 -13.94 17.02 -14.42
CA GLY A 396 -14.93 17.57 -15.32
C GLY A 396 -15.50 16.51 -16.26
N LEU A 397 -14.62 15.71 -16.87
CA LEU A 397 -15.01 14.49 -17.57
C LEU A 397 -15.80 13.62 -16.60
N LEU A 398 -15.18 12.99 -15.60
CA LEU A 398 -15.81 11.99 -14.72
C LEU A 398 -17.18 12.39 -14.10
N LEU A 399 -17.35 13.64 -13.66
CA LEU A 399 -18.47 14.03 -12.79
C LEU A 399 -19.49 14.98 -13.41
N LEU A 400 -19.15 15.69 -14.50
CA LEU A 400 -20.01 16.70 -15.10
C LEU A 400 -20.70 16.23 -16.40
N HIS A 401 -20.60 14.94 -16.73
CA HIS A 401 -21.23 14.31 -17.88
C HIS A 401 -22.71 14.69 -18.06
N GLY A 402 -23.08 15.05 -19.29
CA GLY A 402 -24.47 15.20 -19.74
C GLY A 402 -25.19 16.47 -19.26
N ARG A 403 -24.47 17.49 -18.78
CA ARG A 403 -25.09 18.79 -18.44
C ARG A 403 -25.28 19.71 -19.64
N ASP A 404 -24.47 19.54 -20.69
CA ASP A 404 -24.57 20.23 -21.97
C ASP A 404 -24.39 19.21 -23.11
N ASP A 405 -25.16 19.33 -24.21
CA ASP A 405 -25.14 18.42 -25.38
C ASP A 405 -23.77 18.35 -26.11
N GLU A 406 -22.80 19.17 -25.70
CA GLU A 406 -21.47 19.28 -26.32
C GLU A 406 -20.40 18.35 -25.71
N GLN A 407 -20.64 17.76 -24.52
CA GLN A 407 -19.65 16.89 -23.86
C GLN A 407 -19.96 15.40 -24.05
N PRO A 408 -18.97 14.57 -24.43
CA PRO A 408 -19.18 13.14 -24.60
C PRO A 408 -19.50 12.46 -23.28
N SER A 409 -20.48 11.54 -23.26
CA SER A 409 -20.82 10.77 -22.07
C SER A 409 -19.73 9.75 -21.70
N LEU A 410 -19.60 9.43 -20.40
CA LEU A 410 -18.62 8.44 -19.94
C LEU A 410 -18.90 7.06 -20.53
N ASP A 411 -20.18 6.69 -20.65
CA ASP A 411 -20.61 5.44 -21.27
C ASP A 411 -20.16 5.37 -22.73
N LEU A 412 -20.27 6.48 -23.48
CA LEU A 412 -19.76 6.54 -24.86
C LEU A 412 -18.23 6.44 -24.90
N LEU A 413 -17.54 7.19 -24.04
CA LEU A 413 -16.07 7.16 -23.99
C LEU A 413 -15.52 5.78 -23.59
N TRP A 414 -16.17 5.05 -22.69
CA TRP A 414 -15.65 3.77 -22.20
C TRP A 414 -16.16 2.55 -22.94
N PHE A 415 -17.44 2.55 -23.33
CA PHE A 415 -18.08 1.38 -23.93
C PHE A 415 -18.44 1.57 -25.40
N GLY A 416 -18.36 2.81 -25.92
CA GLY A 416 -18.58 3.09 -27.33
C GLY A 416 -17.57 2.36 -28.24
N ILE A 417 -18.02 2.01 -29.43
CA ILE A 417 -17.24 1.27 -30.44
C ILE A 417 -17.26 2.07 -31.73
N GLY A 418 -16.15 2.04 -32.49
CA GLY A 418 -16.03 2.65 -33.80
C GLY A 418 -14.93 3.71 -33.89
N PRO A 419 -14.60 4.15 -35.11
CA PRO A 419 -13.54 5.12 -35.34
C PRO A 419 -13.87 6.50 -34.75
N GLU A 420 -15.11 6.96 -34.85
CA GLU A 420 -15.56 8.25 -34.29
C GLU A 420 -15.36 8.32 -32.77
N VAL A 421 -15.66 7.23 -32.06
CA VAL A 421 -15.43 7.12 -30.61
C VAL A 421 -13.93 7.12 -30.29
N SER A 422 -13.11 6.51 -31.14
CA SER A 422 -11.65 6.51 -30.97
C SER A 422 -11.08 7.92 -31.11
N THR A 423 -11.50 8.67 -32.13
CA THR A 423 -11.17 10.09 -32.29
C THR A 423 -11.63 10.89 -31.07
N LEU A 424 -12.84 10.66 -30.57
CA LEU A 424 -13.38 11.34 -29.40
C LEU A 424 -12.56 11.07 -28.13
N ARG A 425 -12.08 9.83 -27.93
CA ARG A 425 -11.18 9.47 -26.81
C ARG A 425 -9.86 10.23 -26.89
N VAL A 426 -9.27 10.31 -28.09
CA VAL A 426 -8.02 11.04 -28.31
C VAL A 426 -8.23 12.53 -28.06
N MET A 427 -9.30 13.14 -28.59
CA MET A 427 -9.60 14.55 -28.34
C MET A 427 -9.84 14.84 -26.85
N SER A 428 -10.52 13.93 -26.16
CA SER A 428 -10.71 14.01 -24.71
C SER A 428 -9.38 13.92 -23.96
N PHE A 429 -8.47 13.03 -24.39
CA PHE A 429 -7.13 12.93 -23.82
C PHE A 429 -6.30 14.21 -24.05
N LEU A 430 -6.26 14.71 -25.28
CA LEU A 430 -5.50 15.92 -25.62
C LEU A 430 -6.01 17.15 -24.87
N SER A 431 -7.34 17.28 -24.70
CA SER A 431 -7.92 18.40 -23.96
C SER A 431 -7.55 18.41 -22.47
N ILE A 432 -7.28 17.25 -21.84
CA ILE A 432 -6.77 17.17 -20.46
C ILE A 432 -5.45 17.94 -20.31
N PHE A 433 -4.59 17.91 -21.33
CA PHE A 433 -3.29 18.57 -21.35
C PHE A 433 -3.29 19.90 -22.12
N ASP A 434 -4.43 20.31 -22.69
CA ASP A 434 -4.51 21.49 -23.57
C ASP A 434 -3.61 21.39 -24.81
N CYS A 435 -3.50 20.17 -25.36
CA CYS A 435 -2.59 19.81 -26.47
C CYS A 435 -3.36 19.38 -27.72
N GLN A 436 -4.52 19.96 -28.00
CA GLN A 436 -5.37 19.61 -29.15
C GLN A 436 -4.65 19.79 -30.49
N GLU A 437 -3.64 20.66 -30.54
CA GLU A 437 -2.73 20.84 -31.68
C GLU A 437 -1.96 19.56 -32.06
N PHE A 438 -1.81 18.60 -31.15
CA PHE A 438 -1.17 17.31 -31.43
C PHE A 438 -2.14 16.28 -32.02
N CYS A 439 -3.38 16.66 -32.35
CA CYS A 439 -4.36 15.78 -33.00
C CYS A 439 -3.79 15.15 -34.27
N ASP A 440 -3.08 15.92 -35.10
CA ASP A 440 -2.55 15.46 -36.38
C ASP A 440 -1.40 14.44 -36.22
N LEU A 441 -0.80 14.34 -35.02
CA LEU A 441 0.23 13.33 -34.73
C LEU A 441 -0.38 11.96 -34.36
N TYR A 442 -1.66 11.91 -34.04
CA TYR A 442 -2.31 10.66 -33.66
C TYR A 442 -2.36 9.68 -34.85
N GLY A 443 -1.77 8.50 -34.67
CA GLY A 443 -1.62 7.48 -35.71
C GLY A 443 -0.31 7.59 -36.52
N ASP A 444 0.35 8.76 -36.48
CA ASP A 444 1.65 8.99 -37.13
C ASP A 444 2.83 8.69 -36.21
N VAL A 445 2.63 8.78 -34.89
CA VAL A 445 3.62 8.41 -33.87
C VAL A 445 3.06 7.37 -32.90
N GLU A 446 3.94 6.71 -32.16
CA GLU A 446 3.55 5.79 -31.10
C GLU A 446 2.73 6.51 -30.01
N ASP A 447 1.65 5.87 -29.54
CA ASP A 447 0.76 6.44 -28.51
C ASP A 447 1.51 6.89 -27.24
N ALA A 448 2.53 6.12 -26.83
CA ALA A 448 3.37 6.45 -25.69
C ALA A 448 4.20 7.72 -25.91
N LEU A 449 4.69 7.92 -27.14
CA LEU A 449 5.43 9.12 -27.52
C LEU A 449 4.49 10.33 -27.57
N LEU A 450 3.29 10.18 -28.16
CA LEU A 450 2.27 11.24 -28.16
C LEU A 450 1.91 11.68 -26.73
N ALA A 451 1.69 10.72 -25.83
CA ALA A 451 1.41 11.01 -24.43
C ALA A 451 2.57 11.73 -23.73
N ALA A 452 3.81 11.32 -23.99
CA ALA A 452 5.00 11.99 -23.46
C ALA A 452 5.14 13.43 -23.98
N LEU A 453 4.89 13.65 -25.28
CA LEU A 453 4.88 14.99 -25.88
C LEU A 453 3.83 15.89 -25.23
N CYS A 454 2.59 15.41 -25.08
CA CYS A 454 1.53 16.15 -24.40
C CYS A 454 1.93 16.54 -22.96
N LEU A 455 2.49 15.57 -22.22
CA LEU A 455 2.89 15.78 -20.84
C LEU A 455 4.03 16.82 -20.72
N VAL A 456 5.07 16.70 -21.54
CA VAL A 456 6.21 17.62 -21.52
C VAL A 456 5.77 19.03 -21.93
N THR A 457 5.00 19.16 -23.01
CA THR A 457 4.45 20.44 -23.45
C THR A 457 3.60 21.09 -22.37
N TYR A 458 2.69 20.33 -21.74
CA TYR A 458 1.88 20.82 -20.63
C TYR A 458 2.75 21.35 -19.48
N ILE A 459 3.74 20.58 -19.01
CA ILE A 459 4.61 21.00 -17.90
C ILE A 459 5.34 22.30 -18.26
N VAL A 460 5.92 22.39 -19.46
CA VAL A 460 6.65 23.58 -19.93
C VAL A 460 5.74 24.82 -19.93
N LEU A 461 4.50 24.68 -20.44
CA LEU A 461 3.53 25.79 -20.47
C LEU A 461 3.08 26.21 -19.07
N GLN A 462 2.88 25.28 -18.14
CA GLN A 462 2.52 25.60 -16.75
C GLN A 462 3.66 26.32 -16.01
N VAL A 463 4.92 25.93 -16.26
CA VAL A 463 6.08 26.62 -15.66
C VAL A 463 6.26 28.01 -16.28
N ALA A 464 6.15 28.14 -17.60
CA ALA A 464 6.31 29.42 -18.29
C ALA A 464 5.25 30.45 -17.89
N SER A 465 3.97 30.05 -17.79
CA SER A 465 2.89 30.94 -17.37
C SER A 465 3.09 31.48 -15.95
N THR A 466 3.73 30.69 -15.08
CA THR A 466 4.07 31.11 -13.72
C THR A 466 5.16 32.18 -13.72
N ILE A 467 6.21 31.99 -14.52
CA ILE A 467 7.30 32.98 -14.67
C ILE A 467 6.75 34.32 -15.17
N SER A 468 5.83 34.30 -16.16
CA SER A 468 5.19 35.53 -16.66
C SER A 468 4.30 36.23 -15.63
N CYS A 469 3.56 35.48 -14.80
CA CYS A 469 2.76 36.08 -13.74
C CYS A 469 3.62 36.72 -12.63
N PHE A 470 4.83 36.21 -12.39
CA PHE A 470 5.77 36.85 -11.47
C PHE A 470 6.36 38.15 -12.04
N SER A 471 6.67 38.22 -13.34
CA SER A 471 7.14 39.47 -13.96
C SER A 471 6.08 40.57 -13.89
N ASP A 472 4.82 40.25 -14.17
CA ASP A 472 3.72 41.23 -14.14
C ASP A 472 3.47 41.75 -12.70
N SER A 473 3.66 40.90 -11.69
CA SER A 473 3.52 41.28 -10.27
C SER A 473 4.64 42.20 -9.75
N VAL A 474 5.81 42.17 -10.39
CA VAL A 474 6.96 43.05 -10.08
C VAL A 474 6.81 44.41 -10.76
N ASP A 475 6.22 44.44 -11.95
CA ASP A 475 5.96 45.69 -12.67
C ASP A 475 4.78 46.48 -12.06
N ASP A 476 3.75 45.80 -11.54
CA ASP A 476 2.66 46.47 -10.80
C ASP A 476 3.14 47.14 -9.50
N LYS A 477 4.16 46.57 -8.83
CA LYS A 477 4.78 47.21 -7.64
C LYS A 477 5.69 48.39 -7.99
N LYS A 478 6.21 48.47 -9.22
CA LYS A 478 6.93 49.67 -9.71
C LYS A 478 5.99 50.75 -10.20
N ALA A 479 4.83 50.40 -10.74
CA ALA A 479 3.81 51.36 -11.19
C ALA A 479 3.12 52.09 -10.03
N SER A 480 3.03 51.49 -8.84
CA SER A 480 2.39 52.12 -7.66
C SER A 480 3.29 53.09 -6.88
N SER A 481 4.57 53.28 -7.24
CA SER A 481 5.49 54.17 -6.51
C SER A 481 5.76 55.52 -7.20
N SER A 482 5.05 55.87 -8.28
CA SER A 482 5.18 57.16 -8.95
C SER A 482 3.86 57.93 -8.96
N SER A 483 3.56 58.60 -7.85
CA SER A 483 2.72 59.81 -7.85
C SER A 483 3.56 60.96 -7.30
N PRO A 484 3.80 62.04 -8.05
CA PRO A 484 4.44 63.23 -7.50
C PRO A 484 3.40 64.06 -6.75
N MET A 485 3.74 64.46 -5.53
CA MET A 485 3.10 65.59 -4.86
C MET A 485 3.24 66.84 -5.73
N ILE A 486 2.11 67.45 -6.09
CA ILE A 486 1.93 68.90 -6.12
C ILE A 486 0.59 69.20 -5.48
#